data_AF-A0A357M9Q9-F1
#
_entry.id   AF-A0A357M9Q9-F1
#
_cell.length_a   1.000
_cell.length_b   1.000
_cell.length_c   1.000
_cell.angle_alpha   90.00
_cell.angle_beta   90.00
_cell.angle_gamma   90.00
#
_symmetry.space_group_name_H-M   'P 1'
#
loop_
_entity.id
_entity.type
_entity.pdbx_description
1 polymer ?
#
loop_
_entity_poly.entity_id
_entity_poly.type
_entity_poly.pdbx_seq_one_letter_code
_entity_poly.pdbx_strand_id
1 'polypeptide(L)' 'MKFTDGLWLVRDGITINGAVQNYVVEKTPEGLTAITQTTPITGRSATLNSTLLNVKFHSPLPAVVGVKII' A
#
# COMPACT_ATOMS: atom_id res chain seq x y z
N MET A 1 -4.16 -19.18 4.23
CA MET A 1 -3.11 -19.16 3.17
C MET A 1 -1.78 -18.80 3.83
N LYS A 2 -0.65 -19.33 3.36
CA LYS A 2 0.68 -19.04 3.91
C LYS A 2 1.54 -18.51 2.75
N PHE A 3 2.11 -17.32 2.94
CA PHE A 3 2.96 -16.64 1.95
C PHE A 3 4.44 -16.70 2.33
N THR A 4 4.72 -16.68 3.64
CA THR A 4 6.08 -16.77 4.17
C THR A 4 6.51 -18.22 4.39
N ASP A 5 7.82 -18.42 4.41
CA ASP A 5 8.50 -19.64 4.83
C ASP A 5 9.45 -19.31 6.00
N GLY A 6 8.90 -19.41 7.23
CA GLY A 6 9.58 -18.91 8.42
C GLY A 6 9.65 -17.38 8.47
N LEU A 7 10.66 -16.87 9.19
CA LEU A 7 10.89 -15.42 9.35
C LEU A 7 11.62 -14.80 8.17
N TRP A 8 12.48 -15.58 7.51
CA TRP A 8 13.50 -15.05 6.60
C TRP A 8 13.18 -15.25 5.12
N LEU A 9 12.29 -16.19 4.79
CA LEU A 9 12.01 -16.57 3.41
C LEU A 9 10.55 -16.33 3.03
N VAL A 10 10.33 -16.21 1.72
CA VAL A 10 9.03 -16.23 1.07
C VAL A 10 8.92 -17.57 0.34
N ARG A 11 7.72 -18.14 0.27
CA ARG A 11 7.52 -19.43 -0.41
C ARG A 11 7.79 -19.33 -1.91
N ASP A 12 8.28 -20.43 -2.47
CA ASP A 12 8.53 -20.56 -3.90
C ASP A 12 7.31 -20.21 -4.75
N GLY A 13 7.55 -19.43 -5.81
CA GLY A 13 6.51 -18.98 -6.73
C GLY A 13 5.69 -17.77 -6.24
N ILE A 14 6.00 -17.19 -5.08
CA ILE A 14 5.30 -16.02 -4.54
C ILE A 14 6.22 -14.79 -4.58
N THR A 15 5.74 -13.71 -5.19
CA THR A 15 6.35 -12.38 -5.12
C THR A 15 5.48 -11.46 -4.27
N ILE A 16 6.06 -10.84 -3.24
CA ILE A 16 5.34 -9.94 -2.34
C ILE A 16 5.64 -8.48 -2.73
N ASN A 17 4.61 -7.76 -3.15
CA ASN A 17 4.66 -6.31 -3.36
C ASN A 17 3.89 -5.62 -2.22
N GLY A 18 4.60 -5.25 -1.16
CA GLY A 18 4.04 -4.57 0.00
C GLY A 18 4.01 -3.05 -0.17
N ALA A 19 3.18 -2.37 0.61
CA ALA A 19 3.20 -0.91 0.75
C ALA A 19 4.51 -0.47 1.45
N VAL A 20 5.47 0.09 0.71
CA VAL A 20 6.81 0.43 1.23
C VAL A 20 6.92 1.91 1.59
N GLN A 21 6.53 2.80 0.67
CA GLN A 21 6.68 4.23 0.89
C GLN A 21 5.50 5.02 0.32
N ASN A 22 4.89 5.84 1.16
CA ASN A 22 3.83 6.75 0.74
C ASN A 22 4.40 7.90 -0.09
N TYR A 23 3.78 8.18 -1.24
CA TYR A 23 4.16 9.29 -2.11
C TYR A 23 3.34 10.54 -1.79
N VAL A 24 2.01 10.41 -1.75
CA VAL A 24 1.09 11.52 -1.46
C VAL A 24 -0.15 11.03 -0.73
N VAL A 25 -0.73 11.89 0.09
CA VAL A 25 -2.04 11.68 0.71
C VAL A 25 -2.99 12.74 0.21
N GLU A 26 -4.13 12.30 -0.32
CA GLU A 26 -5.17 13.16 -0.85
C GLU A 26 -6.40 13.10 0.05
N LYS A 27 -6.94 14.27 0.40
CA LYS A 27 -8.23 14.34 1.08
C LYS A 27 -9.35 14.05 0.08
N THR A 28 -10.30 13.22 0.48
CA THR A 28 -11.53 12.95 -0.28
C THR A 28 -12.74 13.45 0.51
N PRO A 29 -13.93 13.55 -0.10
CA PRO A 29 -15.15 13.88 0.63
C PRO A 29 -15.45 12.90 1.78
N GLU A 30 -15.12 11.62 1.57
CA GLU A 30 -15.43 10.52 2.49
C GLU A 30 -14.29 10.16 3.46
N GLY A 31 -13.14 10.84 3.37
CA GLY A 31 -11.95 10.54 4.16
C GLY A 31 -10.65 10.95 3.45
N LEU A 32 -9.75 9.99 3.25
CA LEU A 32 -8.47 10.23 2.58
C LEU A 32 -7.99 9.01 1.78
N THR A 33 -7.20 9.25 0.76
CA THR A 33 -6.53 8.23 -0.05
C THR A 33 -5.02 8.43 0.02
N ALA A 34 -4.29 7.41 0.46
CA ALA A 34 -2.84 7.37 0.45
C ALA A 34 -2.34 6.62 -0.80
N ILE A 35 -1.57 7.31 -1.62
CA ILE A 35 -0.96 6.81 -2.86
C ILE A 35 0.45 6.33 -2.50
N THR A 36 0.65 5.03 -2.52
CA THR A 36 1.86 4.37 -1.97
C THR A 36 2.55 3.52 -3.03
N GLN A 37 3.88 3.53 -3.05
CA GLN A 37 4.68 2.68 -3.93
C GLN A 37 5.18 1.41 -3.22
N THR A 38 5.40 0.36 -4.00
CA THR A 38 5.91 -0.93 -3.49
C THR A 38 7.44 -1.00 -3.44
N THR A 39 8.09 0.13 -3.71
CA THR A 39 9.56 0.30 -3.70
C THR A 39 9.91 1.66 -3.06
N PRO A 40 11.11 1.83 -2.51
CA PRO A 40 11.57 3.13 -2.01
C PRO A 40 11.63 4.21 -3.11
N ILE A 41 11.34 5.46 -2.73
CA ILE A 41 11.36 6.63 -3.62
C ILE A 41 12.65 7.40 -3.32
N THR A 42 13.74 7.05 -4.00
CA THR A 42 15.06 7.66 -3.81
C THR A 42 15.26 8.97 -4.58
N GLY A 43 14.36 9.28 -5.51
CA GLY A 43 14.38 10.47 -6.34
C GLY A 43 13.28 10.42 -7.40
N ARG A 44 13.24 11.43 -8.29
CA ARG A 44 12.17 11.55 -9.30
C ARG A 44 12.13 10.38 -10.30
N SER A 45 13.27 9.80 -10.65
CA SER A 45 13.30 8.61 -11.52
C SER A 45 12.71 7.36 -10.86
N ALA A 46 12.55 7.32 -9.54
CA ALA A 46 11.94 6.21 -8.81
C ALA A 46 10.40 6.30 -8.77
N THR A 47 9.79 7.38 -9.27
CA THR A 47 8.33 7.55 -9.31
C THR A 47 7.67 6.89 -10.54
N LEU A 48 8.44 6.11 -11.31
CA LEU A 48 7.99 5.40 -12.51
C LEU A 48 8.42 3.93 -12.44
N ASN A 49 7.81 3.06 -13.24
CA ASN A 49 8.10 1.62 -13.29
C ASN A 49 8.01 0.87 -11.93
N SER A 50 7.10 1.30 -11.06
CA SER A 50 6.83 0.64 -9.77
C SER A 50 5.33 0.46 -9.58
N THR A 51 4.94 -0.59 -8.85
CA THR A 51 3.52 -0.84 -8.57
C THR A 51 3.02 0.21 -7.57
N LEU A 52 1.83 0.73 -7.83
CA LEU A 52 1.20 1.76 -7.02
C LEU A 52 -0.04 1.18 -6.33
N LEU A 53 -0.12 1.36 -5.02
CA LEU A 53 -1.24 0.97 -4.17
C LEU A 53 -2.00 2.21 -3.72
N ASN A 54 -3.32 2.21 -3.85
CA ASN A 54 -4.21 3.20 -3.28
C ASN A 54 -4.85 2.67 -2.01
N VAL A 55 -4.44 3.21 -0.86
CA VAL A 55 -5.03 2.88 0.43
C VAL A 55 -6.07 3.93 0.78
N LYS A 56 -7.35 3.56 0.68
CA LYS A 56 -8.50 4.41 0.98
C LYS A 56 -8.94 4.22 2.42
N PHE A 57 -8.96 5.31 3.17
CA PHE A 57 -9.49 5.37 4.52
C PHE A 57 -10.81 6.16 4.50
N HIS A 58 -11.86 5.55 5.05
CA HIS A 58 -13.20 6.13 5.17
C HIS A 58 -13.85 5.67 6.47
N SER A 59 -15.01 6.23 6.84
CA SER A 59 -15.72 5.86 8.07
C SER A 59 -17.17 5.47 7.74
N PRO A 60 -17.53 4.18 7.68
CA PRO A 60 -18.91 3.77 7.41
C PRO A 60 -19.87 4.05 8.57
N LEU A 61 -19.34 4.16 9.80
CA LEU A 61 -20.07 4.48 11.03
C LEU A 61 -19.18 5.31 11.96
N PRO A 62 -19.73 6.03 12.95
CA PRO A 62 -18.94 6.69 13.98
C PRO A 62 -17.99 5.71 14.68
N ALA A 63 -16.73 6.12 14.87
CA ALA A 63 -15.67 5.31 15.48
C ALA A 63 -15.29 4.00 14.73
N VAL A 64 -15.68 3.85 13.46
CA VAL A 64 -15.26 2.72 12.61
C VAL A 64 -14.43 3.23 11.44
N VAL A 65 -13.18 2.77 11.31
CA VAL A 65 -12.32 3.12 10.16
C VAL A 65 -12.32 1.97 9.16
N GLY A 66 -12.92 2.20 7.99
CA GLY A 66 -12.84 1.31 6.84
C GLY A 66 -11.55 1.55 6.05
N VAL A 67 -10.80 0.49 5.78
CA VAL A 67 -9.57 0.52 4.98
C VAL A 67 -9.76 -0.34 3.74
N LYS A 68 -9.51 0.22 2.56
CA LYS A 68 -9.56 -0.49 1.29
C LYS A 68 -8.25 -0.28 0.53
N ILE A 69 -7.61 -1.37 0.14
CA ILE A 69 -6.36 -1.37 -0.64
C ILE A 69 -6.72 -1.77 -2.07
N ILE A 70 -6.39 -0.92 -3.05
CA ILE A 70 -6.70 -1.10 -4.48
C ILE A 70 -5.46 -0.82 -5.31
#